data_AF-A0A6N8HFN6-F1
#
_entry.id   AF-A0A6N8HFN6-F1
#
_cell.length_a   1.000
_cell.length_b   1.000
_cell.length_c   1.000
_cell.angle_alpha   90.00
_cell.angle_beta   90.00
_cell.angle_gamma   90.00
#
_symmetry.space_group_name_H-M   'P 1'
#
loop_
_entity.id
_entity.type
_entity.pdbx_description
1 polymer ?
#
loop_
_entity_poly.entity_id
_entity_poly.type
_entity_poly.pdbx_seq_one_letter_code
_entity_poly.pdbx_strand_id
1 'polypeptide(L)'
;MYIEQAYRKGFNFALYLPIPVVFLVMMVLNYVAIKLLNINTEDLLRQQVEEKGENRVFVELIAPLSVALVLLLLWVKYVHKQTIRSLTTSRKKVDWGRIFFAFGIWASFTIAVTLIDFYSNPGHYEWNFEPVPFAILAVLSIVLIPMQTSFEEYLFRGYLMQGIGIATRTRLAALLTTSVIFGLLHIANPEVGKMGMLIMVYYIGTGLFLGIITLMDEGMELALGFHAANNLVTALLVTSEWTAFQTNSVLKEVTEPQAGISIVFPVVIIFPILLFIFSKKYKWHNWKEKLTGKVVLPTHEIY
;
A
#
# COMPACT_ATOMS: atom_id res chain seq x y z
N MET A 1 17.22 -11.36 -11.83
CA MET A 1 16.42 -10.13 -11.62
C MET A 1 15.16 -10.49 -10.84
N TYR A 2 14.55 -9.49 -10.20
CA TYR A 2 13.52 -9.66 -9.16
C TYR A 2 12.27 -10.44 -9.61
N ILE A 3 11.86 -10.33 -10.88
CA ILE A 3 10.75 -11.12 -11.42
C ILE A 3 11.20 -12.55 -11.75
N GLU A 4 12.33 -12.68 -12.44
CA GLU A 4 12.86 -13.94 -12.95
C GLU A 4 13.12 -14.98 -11.85
N GLN A 5 13.49 -14.55 -10.65
CA GLN A 5 13.77 -15.47 -9.52
C GLN A 5 12.55 -16.25 -9.02
N ALA A 6 11.32 -15.86 -9.44
CA ALA A 6 10.12 -16.64 -9.12
C ALA A 6 9.88 -17.78 -10.12
N TYR A 7 10.60 -17.79 -11.24
CA TYR A 7 10.46 -18.84 -12.25
C TYR A 7 11.13 -20.14 -11.82
N ARG A 8 10.42 -21.25 -12.05
CA ARG A 8 10.91 -22.62 -11.91
C ARG A 8 10.42 -23.46 -13.07
N LYS A 9 11.06 -24.61 -13.32
CA LYS A 9 10.56 -25.59 -14.28
C LYS A 9 9.13 -26.01 -13.88
N GLY A 10 8.19 -25.94 -14.82
CA GLY A 10 6.77 -26.18 -14.52
C GLY A 10 6.04 -24.98 -13.89
N PHE A 11 6.51 -23.75 -14.10
CA PHE A 11 5.76 -22.54 -13.77
C PHE A 11 4.32 -22.62 -14.27
N ASN A 12 3.37 -22.40 -13.37
CA ASN A 12 1.94 -22.40 -13.67
C ASN A 12 1.30 -21.12 -13.13
N PHE A 13 0.95 -20.21 -14.04
CA PHE A 13 0.31 -18.94 -13.69
C PHE A 13 -1.04 -19.14 -12.98
N ALA A 14 -1.75 -20.25 -13.22
CA ALA A 14 -3.02 -20.53 -12.55
C ALA A 14 -2.85 -20.62 -11.02
N LEU A 15 -1.67 -21.00 -10.51
CA LEU A 15 -1.40 -21.01 -9.06
C LEU A 15 -1.32 -19.61 -8.46
N TYR A 16 -1.13 -18.57 -9.28
CA TYR A 16 -1.15 -17.17 -8.86
C TYR A 16 -2.56 -16.59 -8.76
N LEU A 17 -3.60 -17.27 -9.25
CA LEU A 17 -4.95 -16.71 -9.31
C LEU A 17 -5.80 -16.88 -8.03
N PRO A 18 -5.75 -17.97 -7.25
CA PRO A 18 -6.71 -18.21 -6.17
C PRO A 18 -6.83 -17.08 -5.15
N ILE A 19 -5.70 -16.65 -4.57
CA ILE A 19 -5.70 -15.59 -3.54
C ILE A 19 -6.13 -14.24 -4.13
N PRO A 20 -5.52 -13.73 -5.22
CA PRO A 20 -5.96 -12.47 -5.83
C PRO A 20 -7.41 -12.50 -6.31
N VAL A 21 -7.89 -13.59 -6.91
CA VAL A 21 -9.26 -13.68 -7.41
C VAL A 21 -10.24 -13.65 -6.25
N VAL A 22 -10.03 -14.44 -5.19
CA VAL A 22 -10.90 -14.39 -4.01
C VAL A 22 -10.90 -13.00 -3.40
N PHE A 23 -9.73 -12.38 -3.24
CA PHE A 23 -9.62 -11.02 -2.71
C PHE A 23 -10.35 -9.99 -3.58
N LEU A 24 -10.12 -9.99 -4.90
CA LEU A 24 -10.77 -9.07 -5.83
C LEU A 24 -12.29 -9.28 -5.90
N VAL A 25 -12.76 -10.54 -5.88
CA VAL A 25 -14.19 -10.84 -5.85
C VAL A 25 -14.83 -10.28 -4.58
N MET A 26 -14.21 -10.46 -3.41
CA MET A 26 -14.72 -9.87 -2.16
C MET A 26 -14.79 -8.34 -2.25
N MET A 27 -13.77 -7.69 -2.80
CA MET A 27 -13.72 -6.23 -2.94
C MET A 27 -14.76 -5.72 -3.94
N VAL A 28 -14.95 -6.41 -5.07
CA VAL A 28 -15.99 -6.08 -6.05
C VAL A 28 -17.39 -6.30 -5.46
N LEU A 29 -17.62 -7.41 -4.74
CA LEU A 29 -18.89 -7.65 -4.07
C LEU A 29 -19.20 -6.58 -3.03
N ASN A 30 -18.21 -6.16 -2.24
CA ASN A 30 -18.35 -5.06 -1.30
C ASN A 30 -18.73 -3.75 -2.01
N TYR A 31 -18.00 -3.37 -3.06
CA TYR A 31 -18.31 -2.17 -3.86
C TYR A 31 -19.70 -2.22 -4.49
N VAL A 32 -20.08 -3.36 -5.08
CA VAL A 32 -21.40 -3.57 -5.69
C VAL A 32 -22.49 -3.49 -4.62
N ALA A 33 -22.28 -4.06 -3.43
CA ALA A 33 -23.23 -3.95 -2.33
C ALA A 33 -23.43 -2.51 -1.89
N ILE A 34 -22.34 -1.73 -1.74
CA ILE A 34 -22.40 -0.29 -1.42
C ILE A 34 -23.24 0.46 -2.44
N LYS A 35 -23.02 0.22 -3.74
CA LYS A 35 -23.76 0.90 -4.82
C LYS A 35 -25.20 0.45 -4.96
N LEU A 36 -25.49 -0.86 -4.87
CA LEU A 36 -26.86 -1.39 -5.01
C LEU A 36 -27.75 -1.00 -3.84
N LEU A 37 -27.19 -0.96 -2.62
CA LEU A 37 -27.92 -0.62 -1.41
C LEU A 37 -27.87 0.88 -1.08
N ASN A 38 -27.23 1.71 -1.93
CA ASN A 38 -27.00 3.13 -1.71
C ASN A 38 -26.41 3.43 -0.31
N ILE A 39 -25.46 2.61 0.13
CA ILE A 39 -24.80 2.77 1.43
C ILE A 39 -23.88 3.98 1.35
N ASN A 40 -24.06 4.94 2.27
CA ASN A 40 -23.05 5.95 2.52
C ASN A 40 -21.96 5.35 3.44
N THR A 41 -20.78 5.10 2.88
CA THR A 41 -19.66 4.49 3.61
C THR A 41 -19.20 5.34 4.80
N GLU A 42 -19.26 6.67 4.69
CA GLU A 42 -18.92 7.60 5.78
C GLU A 42 -19.89 7.45 6.96
N ASP A 43 -21.20 7.49 6.69
CA ASP A 43 -22.22 7.35 7.72
C ASP A 43 -22.17 5.95 8.37
N LEU A 44 -21.93 4.91 7.57
CA LEU A 44 -21.78 3.55 8.08
C LEU A 44 -20.57 3.43 9.03
N LEU A 45 -19.42 4.00 8.65
CA LEU A 45 -18.22 4.00 9.50
C LEU A 45 -18.45 4.80 10.77
N ARG A 46 -19.06 5.99 10.66
CA ARG A 46 -19.41 6.82 11.83
C ARG A 46 -20.31 6.06 12.80
N GLN A 47 -21.37 5.42 12.30
CA GLN A 47 -22.25 4.60 13.14
C GLN A 47 -21.50 3.46 13.82
N GLN A 48 -20.61 2.77 13.11
CA GLN A 48 -19.80 1.70 13.70
C GLN A 48 -18.86 2.22 14.78
N VAL A 49 -18.26 3.40 14.59
CA VAL A 49 -17.40 4.05 15.57
C VAL A 49 -18.20 4.45 16.81
N GLU A 50 -19.38 5.05 16.64
CA GLU A 50 -20.28 5.40 17.75
C GLU A 50 -20.71 4.16 18.55
N GLU A 51 -21.00 3.05 17.88
CA GLU A 51 -21.47 1.81 18.52
C GLU A 51 -20.34 0.99 19.18
N LYS A 52 -19.14 0.98 18.60
CA LYS A 52 -18.05 0.03 18.96
C LYS A 52 -16.77 0.69 19.47
N GLY A 53 -16.58 1.98 19.24
CA GLY A 53 -15.34 2.73 19.46
C GLY A 53 -14.32 2.57 18.32
N GLU A 54 -13.50 3.60 18.09
CA GLU A 54 -12.59 3.67 16.93
C GLU A 54 -11.56 2.53 16.96
N ASN A 55 -10.97 2.23 18.13
CA ASN A 55 -9.94 1.20 18.24
C ASN A 55 -10.45 -0.19 17.85
N ARG A 56 -11.71 -0.49 18.15
CA ARG A 56 -12.32 -1.76 17.75
C ARG A 56 -12.61 -1.79 16.26
N VAL A 57 -13.20 -0.72 15.72
CA VAL A 57 -13.46 -0.61 14.27
C VAL A 57 -12.15 -0.71 13.48
N PHE A 58 -11.10 -0.02 13.92
CA PHE A 58 -9.76 -0.11 13.36
C PHE A 58 -9.25 -1.56 13.29
N VAL A 59 -9.38 -2.34 14.37
CA VAL A 59 -8.98 -3.76 14.36
C VAL A 59 -9.83 -4.57 13.39
N GLU A 60 -11.16 -4.36 13.37
CA GLU A 60 -12.08 -5.07 12.48
C GLU A 60 -11.76 -4.82 10.99
N LEU A 61 -11.28 -3.61 10.65
CA LEU A 61 -10.86 -3.24 9.29
C LEU A 61 -9.49 -3.83 8.90
N ILE A 62 -8.51 -3.82 9.81
CA ILE A 62 -7.09 -4.13 9.49
C ILE A 62 -6.73 -5.59 9.72
N ALA A 63 -7.28 -6.24 10.76
CA ALA A 63 -6.93 -7.61 11.13
C ALA A 63 -7.15 -8.63 10.00
N PRO A 64 -8.24 -8.57 9.19
CA PRO A 64 -8.42 -9.50 8.07
C PRO A 64 -7.26 -9.48 7.07
N LEU A 65 -6.69 -8.30 6.76
CA LEU A 65 -5.55 -8.17 5.85
C LEU A 65 -4.25 -8.71 6.49
N SER A 66 -4.11 -8.56 7.81
CA SER A 66 -3.00 -9.17 8.56
C SER A 66 -3.05 -10.70 8.53
N VAL A 67 -4.24 -11.30 8.62
CA VAL A 67 -4.43 -12.74 8.44
C VAL A 67 -4.16 -13.15 6.99
N ALA A 68 -4.62 -12.36 6.02
CA ALA A 68 -4.39 -12.60 4.60
C ALA A 68 -2.89 -12.59 4.24
N LEU A 69 -2.07 -11.75 4.89
CA LEU A 69 -0.61 -11.82 4.79
C LEU A 69 -0.09 -13.22 5.13
N VAL A 70 -0.46 -13.74 6.31
CA VAL A 70 0.01 -15.04 6.77
C VAL A 70 -0.40 -16.13 5.77
N LEU A 71 -1.67 -16.13 5.34
CA LEU A 71 -2.17 -17.07 4.33
C LEU A 71 -1.41 -16.99 3.01
N LEU A 72 -1.11 -15.78 2.53
CA LEU A 72 -0.33 -15.56 1.31
C LEU A 72 1.09 -16.12 1.45
N LEU A 73 1.77 -15.84 2.57
CA LEU A 73 3.13 -16.32 2.80
C LEU A 73 3.19 -17.85 2.92
N LEU A 74 2.19 -18.47 3.58
CA LEU A 74 2.05 -19.93 3.64
C LEU A 74 1.80 -20.51 2.25
N TRP A 75 0.92 -19.91 1.45
CA TRP A 75 0.65 -20.33 0.08
C TRP A 75 1.91 -20.27 -0.79
N VAL A 76 2.67 -19.17 -0.71
CA VAL A 76 3.94 -19.03 -1.43
C VAL A 76 4.94 -20.10 -0.99
N LYS A 77 5.08 -20.32 0.32
CA LYS A 77 6.04 -21.28 0.85
C LYS A 77 5.70 -22.73 0.48
N TYR A 78 4.43 -23.12 0.55
CA TYR A 78 4.04 -24.54 0.41
C TYR A 78 3.53 -24.91 -0.99
N VAL A 79 2.83 -24.00 -1.68
CA VAL A 79 2.29 -24.24 -3.03
C VAL A 79 3.30 -23.83 -4.09
N HIS A 80 3.80 -22.59 -4.01
CA HIS A 80 4.83 -22.11 -4.94
C HIS A 80 6.22 -22.63 -4.64
N LYS A 81 6.45 -23.20 -3.44
CA LYS A 81 7.78 -23.63 -2.97
C LYS A 81 8.84 -22.55 -3.19
N GLN A 82 8.43 -21.29 -3.09
CA GLN A 82 9.28 -20.13 -3.26
C GLN A 82 9.67 -19.61 -1.87
N THR A 83 10.93 -19.21 -1.72
CA THR A 83 11.37 -18.62 -0.45
C THR A 83 10.72 -17.25 -0.26
N ILE A 84 10.39 -16.89 0.98
CA ILE A 84 9.89 -15.54 1.27
C ILE A 84 10.93 -14.50 0.87
N ARG A 85 12.23 -14.79 1.05
CA ARG A 85 13.32 -13.92 0.58
C ARG A 85 13.19 -13.61 -0.91
N SER A 86 13.05 -14.60 -1.78
CA SER A 86 12.92 -14.37 -3.24
C SER A 86 11.58 -13.77 -3.64
N LEU A 87 10.58 -13.81 -2.77
CA LEU A 87 9.37 -12.99 -2.92
C LEU A 87 9.65 -11.53 -2.56
N THR A 88 10.42 -11.26 -1.50
CA THR A 88 10.74 -9.90 -1.02
C THR A 88 11.80 -9.20 -1.87
N THR A 89 12.87 -9.88 -2.27
CA THR A 89 14.07 -9.28 -2.85
C THR A 89 14.92 -10.26 -3.66
N SER A 90 15.67 -9.75 -4.63
CA SER A 90 16.72 -10.52 -5.34
C SER A 90 18.07 -10.57 -4.60
N ARG A 91 18.19 -9.81 -3.49
CA ARG A 91 19.39 -9.76 -2.66
C ARG A 91 19.61 -11.08 -1.90
N LYS A 92 20.84 -11.28 -1.40
CA LYS A 92 21.18 -12.44 -0.55
C LYS A 92 20.39 -12.48 0.77
N LYS A 93 19.98 -11.32 1.28
CA LYS A 93 19.17 -11.14 2.49
C LYS A 93 18.29 -9.89 2.36
N VAL A 94 17.19 -9.85 3.12
CA VAL A 94 16.36 -8.66 3.26
C VAL A 94 17.19 -7.54 3.88
N ASP A 95 17.13 -6.36 3.26
CA ASP A 95 17.85 -5.17 3.71
C ASP A 95 16.92 -4.25 4.50
N TRP A 96 16.88 -4.47 5.82
CA TRP A 96 16.10 -3.66 6.76
C TRP A 96 16.47 -2.17 6.74
N GLY A 97 17.70 -1.83 6.37
CA GLY A 97 18.13 -0.43 6.24
C GLY A 97 17.32 0.32 5.18
N ARG A 98 16.86 -0.37 4.13
CA ARG A 98 15.99 0.21 3.09
C ARG A 98 14.59 0.47 3.62
N ILE A 99 14.04 -0.48 4.37
CA ILE A 99 12.72 -0.34 5.02
C ILE A 99 12.76 0.88 5.94
N PHE A 100 13.70 0.95 6.89
CA PHE A 100 13.78 2.07 7.82
C PHE A 100 14.12 3.40 7.14
N PHE A 101 14.89 3.38 6.06
CA PHE A 101 15.18 4.61 5.32
C PHE A 101 13.93 5.17 4.60
N ALA A 102 13.20 4.32 3.87
CA ALA A 102 11.97 4.74 3.20
C ALA A 102 10.87 5.12 4.21
N PHE A 103 10.79 4.39 5.32
CA PHE A 103 9.91 4.74 6.43
C PHE A 103 10.26 6.12 7.00
N GLY A 104 11.53 6.34 7.37
CA GLY A 104 11.96 7.58 8.02
C GLY A 104 11.80 8.80 7.13
N ILE A 105 12.14 8.72 5.84
CA ILE A 105 11.98 9.86 4.92
C ILE A 105 10.51 10.22 4.72
N TRP A 106 9.63 9.23 4.55
CA TRP A 106 8.21 9.50 4.32
C TRP A 106 7.50 9.93 5.59
N ALA A 107 7.77 9.28 6.72
CA ALA A 107 7.23 9.69 8.01
C ALA A 107 7.62 11.13 8.36
N SER A 108 8.90 11.49 8.18
CA SER A 108 9.37 12.86 8.44
C SER A 108 8.71 13.87 7.52
N PHE A 109 8.55 13.53 6.23
CA PHE A 109 7.87 14.39 5.27
C PHE A 109 6.40 14.60 5.64
N THR A 110 5.65 13.53 5.91
CA THR A 110 4.23 13.60 6.29
C THR A 110 4.05 14.40 7.57
N ILE A 111 4.83 14.11 8.62
CA ILE A 111 4.78 14.87 9.88
C ILE A 111 5.07 16.36 9.63
N ALA A 112 6.12 16.68 8.86
CA ALA A 112 6.48 18.07 8.59
C ALA A 112 5.38 18.81 7.81
N VAL A 113 4.80 18.20 6.78
CA VAL A 113 3.71 18.80 6.00
C VAL A 113 2.47 19.00 6.87
N THR A 114 2.07 18.00 7.66
CA THR A 114 0.95 18.12 8.58
C THR A 114 1.17 19.23 9.62
N LEU A 115 2.37 19.33 10.21
CA LEU A 115 2.67 20.39 11.17
C LEU A 115 2.65 21.78 10.52
N ILE A 116 3.21 21.92 9.31
CA ILE A 116 3.16 23.18 8.56
C ILE A 116 1.70 23.58 8.33
N ASP A 117 0.85 22.64 7.90
CA ASP A 117 -0.55 22.92 7.65
C ASP A 117 -1.31 23.25 8.95
N PHE A 118 -1.08 22.49 10.02
CA PHE A 118 -1.66 22.74 11.34
C PHE A 118 -1.36 24.15 11.86
N TYR A 119 -0.12 24.63 11.75
CA TYR A 119 0.25 25.97 12.20
C TYR A 119 -0.18 27.08 11.23
N SER A 120 -0.29 26.78 9.94
CA SER A 120 -0.71 27.76 8.93
C SER A 120 -2.24 27.94 8.91
N ASN A 121 -2.97 26.87 9.22
CA ASN A 121 -4.43 26.79 9.14
C ASN A 121 -5.01 26.16 10.43
N PRO A 122 -4.82 26.79 11.61
CA PRO A 122 -5.22 26.19 12.89
C PRO A 122 -6.74 25.93 13.00
N GLY A 123 -7.56 26.64 12.22
CA GLY A 123 -9.00 26.40 12.16
C GLY A 123 -9.43 25.13 11.43
N HIS A 124 -8.51 24.42 10.79
CA HIS A 124 -8.80 23.14 10.12
C HIS A 124 -8.75 21.94 11.07
N TYR A 125 -8.18 22.11 12.27
CA TYR A 125 -7.85 21.01 13.16
C TYR A 125 -8.37 21.22 14.58
N GLU A 126 -8.81 20.14 15.19
CA GLU A 126 -9.13 20.04 16.60
C GLU A 126 -8.15 19.10 17.30
N TRP A 127 -7.91 19.37 18.58
CA TRP A 127 -7.11 18.47 19.42
C TRP A 127 -7.95 17.27 19.82
N ASN A 128 -7.51 16.07 19.42
CA ASN A 128 -8.25 14.81 19.59
C ASN A 128 -7.52 13.82 20.53
N PHE A 129 -6.38 14.22 21.08
CA PHE A 129 -5.51 13.31 21.82
C PHE A 129 -6.08 12.92 23.20
N GLU A 130 -6.53 11.68 23.30
CA GLU A 130 -6.85 11.03 24.56
C GLU A 130 -5.77 9.99 24.92
N PRO A 131 -5.01 10.14 26.02
CA PRO A 131 -3.82 9.33 26.27
C PRO A 131 -4.05 7.81 26.28
N VAL A 132 -5.15 7.34 26.88
CA VAL A 132 -5.43 5.90 27.00
C VAL A 132 -5.91 5.32 25.67
N PRO A 133 -6.95 5.85 24.99
CA PRO A 133 -7.33 5.39 23.66
C PRO A 133 -6.20 5.49 22.62
N PHE A 134 -5.42 6.57 22.65
CA PHE A 134 -4.26 6.73 21.77
C PHE A 134 -3.18 5.68 22.05
N ALA A 135 -2.85 5.38 23.31
CA ALA A 135 -1.84 4.37 23.62
C ALA A 135 -2.27 2.97 23.12
N ILE A 136 -3.57 2.66 23.22
CA ILE A 136 -4.13 1.42 22.66
C ILE A 136 -3.99 1.43 21.13
N LEU A 137 -4.39 2.53 20.46
CA LEU A 137 -4.22 2.70 19.02
C LEU A 137 -2.76 2.53 18.60
N ALA A 138 -1.81 3.16 19.31
CA ALA A 138 -0.39 3.08 19.02
C ALA A 138 0.14 1.65 19.06
N VAL A 139 -0.20 0.89 20.11
CA VAL A 139 0.20 -0.52 20.21
C VAL A 139 -0.41 -1.35 19.09
N LEU A 140 -1.71 -1.17 18.81
CA LEU A 140 -2.41 -1.92 17.76
C LEU A 140 -1.85 -1.59 16.37
N SER A 141 -1.70 -0.32 16.03
CA SER A 141 -1.27 0.17 14.72
C SER A 141 0.19 -0.19 14.41
N ILE A 142 1.10 -0.12 15.38
CA ILE A 142 2.51 -0.51 15.22
C ILE A 142 2.65 -1.99 14.80
N VAL A 143 1.70 -2.84 15.16
CA VAL A 143 1.68 -4.26 14.78
C VAL A 143 0.88 -4.47 13.49
N LEU A 144 -0.38 -4.02 13.49
CA LEU A 144 -1.35 -4.37 12.46
C LEU A 144 -1.11 -3.62 11.14
N ILE A 145 -0.67 -2.36 11.17
CA ILE A 145 -0.44 -1.60 9.92
C ILE A 145 0.76 -2.16 9.14
N PRO A 146 1.92 -2.46 9.75
CA PRO A 146 3.00 -3.11 9.01
C PRO A 146 2.58 -4.47 8.43
N MET A 147 1.72 -5.23 9.12
CA MET A 147 1.19 -6.49 8.59
C MET A 147 0.21 -6.28 7.42
N GLN A 148 -0.71 -5.34 7.53
CA GLN A 148 -1.67 -5.00 6.47
C GLN A 148 -0.97 -4.43 5.22
N THR A 149 -0.10 -3.43 5.39
CA THR A 149 0.67 -2.87 4.27
C THR A 149 1.60 -3.93 3.66
N SER A 150 2.17 -4.82 4.47
CA SER A 150 2.93 -5.97 3.96
C SER A 150 2.05 -6.90 3.13
N PHE A 151 0.81 -7.21 3.54
CA PHE A 151 -0.09 -8.03 2.71
C PHE A 151 -0.23 -7.43 1.31
N GLU A 152 -0.50 -6.14 1.23
CA GLU A 152 -0.68 -5.46 -0.05
C GLU A 152 0.61 -5.45 -0.88
N GLU A 153 1.76 -5.13 -0.27
CA GLU A 153 3.03 -5.18 -1.01
C GLU A 153 3.41 -6.59 -1.45
N TYR A 154 3.24 -7.60 -0.59
CA TYR A 154 3.49 -8.99 -0.96
C TYR A 154 2.51 -9.48 -2.03
N LEU A 155 1.24 -9.06 -2.01
CA LEU A 155 0.24 -9.44 -3.00
C LEU A 155 0.54 -8.78 -4.36
N PHE A 156 0.77 -7.47 -4.38
CA PHE A 156 0.91 -6.72 -5.63
C PHE A 156 2.35 -6.73 -6.16
N ARG A 157 3.34 -6.40 -5.34
CA ARG A 157 4.74 -6.18 -5.75
C ARG A 157 5.56 -7.45 -5.68
N GLY A 158 5.20 -8.38 -4.80
CA GLY A 158 5.75 -9.73 -4.78
C GLY A 158 5.02 -10.63 -5.77
N TYR A 159 3.86 -11.09 -5.35
CA TYR A 159 3.16 -12.23 -5.91
C TYR A 159 2.62 -11.99 -7.32
N LEU A 160 1.75 -11.00 -7.50
CA LEU A 160 1.16 -10.68 -8.79
C LEU A 160 2.18 -10.12 -9.78
N MET A 161 3.07 -9.22 -9.34
CA MET A 161 4.11 -8.65 -10.21
C MET A 161 5.04 -9.73 -10.77
N GLN A 162 5.49 -10.68 -9.95
CA GLN A 162 6.30 -11.81 -10.41
C GLN A 162 5.49 -12.72 -11.35
N GLY A 163 4.28 -13.13 -10.94
CA GLY A 163 3.43 -14.02 -11.75
C GLY A 163 3.08 -13.44 -13.11
N ILE A 164 2.59 -12.20 -13.15
CA ILE A 164 2.22 -11.50 -14.40
C ILE A 164 3.47 -11.25 -15.25
N GLY A 165 4.58 -10.84 -14.63
CA GLY A 165 5.81 -10.56 -15.37
C GLY A 165 6.36 -11.79 -16.09
N ILE A 166 6.33 -12.96 -15.43
CA ILE A 166 6.72 -14.24 -16.03
C ILE A 166 5.73 -14.66 -17.12
N ALA A 167 4.42 -14.58 -16.86
CA ALA A 167 3.39 -15.03 -17.78
C ALA A 167 3.34 -14.19 -19.07
N THR A 168 3.47 -12.87 -18.95
CA THR A 168 3.41 -11.93 -20.08
C THR A 168 4.76 -11.68 -20.75
N ARG A 169 5.86 -12.12 -20.10
CA ARG A 169 7.25 -11.82 -20.50
C ARG A 169 7.56 -10.31 -20.56
N THR A 170 6.82 -9.46 -19.86
CA THR A 170 7.04 -8.01 -19.84
C THR A 170 6.92 -7.42 -18.43
N ARG A 171 7.91 -6.60 -18.05
CA ARG A 171 7.89 -5.88 -16.77
C ARG A 171 6.85 -4.77 -16.76
N LEU A 172 6.59 -4.15 -17.93
CA LEU A 172 5.65 -3.04 -18.03
C LEU A 172 4.22 -3.50 -17.77
N ALA A 173 3.81 -4.67 -18.27
CA ALA A 173 2.48 -5.18 -17.98
C ALA A 173 2.33 -5.50 -16.48
N ALA A 174 3.32 -6.15 -15.88
CA ALA A 174 3.32 -6.41 -14.45
C ALA A 174 3.20 -5.12 -13.62
N LEU A 175 4.00 -4.10 -13.97
CA LEU A 175 3.97 -2.79 -13.32
C LEU A 175 2.59 -2.12 -13.45
N LEU A 176 2.09 -1.94 -14.67
CA LEU A 176 0.84 -1.20 -14.90
C LEU A 176 -0.37 -1.95 -14.34
N THR A 177 -0.47 -3.26 -14.58
CA THR A 177 -1.62 -4.05 -14.10
C THR A 177 -1.69 -4.05 -12.58
N THR A 178 -0.58 -4.30 -11.89
CA THR A 178 -0.61 -4.31 -10.41
C THR A 178 -0.87 -2.92 -9.83
N SER A 179 -0.36 -1.86 -10.46
CA SER A 179 -0.58 -0.48 -10.01
C SER A 179 -2.03 -0.03 -10.17
N VAL A 180 -2.66 -0.36 -11.30
CA VAL A 180 -4.06 -0.02 -11.57
C VAL A 180 -4.99 -0.81 -10.65
N ILE A 181 -4.76 -2.13 -10.50
CA ILE A 181 -5.57 -2.96 -9.60
C ILE A 181 -5.44 -2.45 -8.15
N PHE A 182 -4.23 -2.15 -7.69
CA PHE A 182 -4.01 -1.57 -6.36
C PHE A 182 -4.83 -0.31 -6.14
N GLY A 183 -4.80 0.63 -7.10
CA GLY A 183 -5.59 1.85 -7.01
C GLY A 183 -7.10 1.59 -7.02
N LEU A 184 -7.58 0.73 -7.91
CA LEU A 184 -9.00 0.39 -8.04
C LEU A 184 -9.60 -0.25 -6.79
N LEU A 185 -8.79 -0.93 -5.97
CA LEU A 185 -9.27 -1.48 -4.69
C LEU A 185 -9.74 -0.42 -3.70
N HIS A 186 -9.31 0.83 -3.88
CA HIS A 186 -9.68 1.95 -3.03
C HIS A 186 -10.89 2.72 -3.56
N ILE A 187 -11.54 2.26 -4.64
CA ILE A 187 -12.68 2.97 -5.25
C ILE A 187 -13.91 3.06 -4.32
N ALA A 188 -14.02 2.15 -3.35
CA ALA A 188 -15.11 2.10 -2.37
C ALA A 188 -14.86 2.96 -1.13
N ASN A 189 -13.68 3.56 -1.02
CA ASN A 189 -13.28 4.36 0.13
C ASN A 189 -14.14 5.64 0.26
N PRO A 190 -14.44 6.11 1.49
CA PRO A 190 -15.25 7.31 1.70
C PRO A 190 -14.62 8.57 1.07
N GLU A 191 -13.30 8.62 0.99
CA GLU A 191 -12.54 9.69 0.33
C GLU A 191 -12.95 9.87 -1.15
N VAL A 192 -13.33 8.79 -1.84
CA VAL A 192 -13.80 8.85 -3.24
C VAL A 192 -15.20 9.48 -3.31
N GLY A 193 -16.05 9.25 -2.31
CA GLY A 193 -17.34 9.90 -2.19
C GLY A 193 -17.22 11.41 -2.00
N LYS A 194 -16.20 11.85 -1.25
CA LYS A 194 -15.99 13.25 -0.86
C LYS A 194 -15.19 14.07 -1.86
N MET A 195 -14.09 13.51 -2.38
CA MET A 195 -13.21 14.18 -3.35
C MET A 195 -13.49 13.77 -4.81
N GLY A 196 -14.44 12.88 -5.03
CA GLY A 196 -14.75 12.35 -6.35
C GLY A 196 -13.63 11.48 -6.94
N MET A 197 -13.77 11.12 -8.22
CA MET A 197 -12.85 10.20 -8.91
C MET A 197 -11.43 10.74 -9.07
N LEU A 198 -11.17 12.02 -8.79
CA LEU A 198 -9.84 12.61 -8.92
C LEU A 198 -8.83 11.96 -7.96
N ILE A 199 -9.25 11.53 -6.77
CA ILE A 199 -8.37 10.84 -5.81
C ILE A 199 -7.82 9.51 -6.35
N MET A 200 -8.46 8.91 -7.35
CA MET A 200 -7.93 7.72 -8.00
C MET A 200 -6.56 7.97 -8.67
N VAL A 201 -6.26 9.21 -9.05
CA VAL A 201 -4.92 9.60 -9.52
C VAL A 201 -3.88 9.37 -8.42
N TYR A 202 -4.20 9.73 -7.18
CA TYR A 202 -3.32 9.50 -6.02
C TYR A 202 -3.20 8.00 -5.71
N TYR A 203 -4.30 7.24 -5.69
CA TYR A 203 -4.24 5.80 -5.39
C TYR A 203 -3.50 4.99 -6.47
N ILE A 204 -3.80 5.21 -7.75
CA ILE A 204 -3.09 4.56 -8.86
C ILE A 204 -1.65 5.07 -8.95
N GLY A 205 -1.42 6.37 -8.72
CA GLY A 205 -0.10 6.98 -8.72
C GLY A 205 0.82 6.44 -7.62
N THR A 206 0.28 6.23 -6.42
CA THR A 206 0.97 5.54 -5.32
C THR A 206 1.22 4.08 -5.71
N GLY A 207 0.22 3.43 -6.31
CA GLY A 207 0.32 2.13 -6.95
C GLY A 207 1.58 1.99 -7.82
N LEU A 208 1.71 2.93 -8.75
CA LEU A 208 2.78 3.04 -9.74
C LEU A 208 4.13 3.36 -9.10
N PHE A 209 4.19 4.33 -8.18
CA PHE A 209 5.40 4.69 -7.46
C PHE A 209 6.00 3.49 -6.72
N LEU A 210 5.19 2.79 -5.94
CA LEU A 210 5.59 1.59 -5.18
C LEU A 210 6.04 0.45 -6.12
N GLY A 211 5.39 0.30 -7.27
CA GLY A 211 5.81 -0.65 -8.30
C GLY A 211 7.15 -0.29 -8.95
N ILE A 212 7.37 0.99 -9.26
CA ILE A 212 8.62 1.50 -9.83
C ILE A 212 9.78 1.26 -8.87
N ILE A 213 9.64 1.66 -7.59
CA ILE A 213 10.72 1.48 -6.62
C ILE A 213 11.01 -0.01 -6.39
N THR A 214 10.01 -0.89 -6.44
CA THR A 214 10.23 -2.34 -6.33
C THR A 214 11.08 -2.88 -7.48
N LEU A 215 10.73 -2.55 -8.72
CA LEU A 215 11.46 -3.01 -9.91
C LEU A 215 12.86 -2.38 -10.00
N MET A 216 12.96 -1.08 -9.77
CA MET A 216 14.24 -0.38 -9.82
C MET A 216 15.19 -0.86 -8.72
N ASP A 217 14.65 -1.14 -7.53
CA ASP A 217 15.44 -1.63 -6.40
C ASP A 217 15.69 -3.13 -6.42
N GLU A 218 15.02 -3.87 -7.30
CA GLU A 218 15.04 -5.34 -7.34
C GLU A 218 14.63 -5.99 -6.01
N GLY A 219 13.64 -5.38 -5.34
CA GLY A 219 13.03 -5.83 -4.09
C GLY A 219 12.08 -4.80 -3.50
N MET A 220 11.13 -5.25 -2.68
CA MET A 220 10.03 -4.43 -2.17
C MET A 220 10.37 -3.68 -0.86
N GLU A 221 11.58 -3.77 -0.33
CA GLU A 221 11.94 -3.18 0.98
C GLU A 221 11.64 -1.67 1.09
N LEU A 222 11.89 -0.90 0.03
CA LEU A 222 11.53 0.53 0.02
C LEU A 222 10.02 0.74 0.00
N ALA A 223 9.28 -0.12 -0.71
CA ALA A 223 7.83 -0.07 -0.76
C ALA A 223 7.20 -0.41 0.59
N LEU A 224 7.70 -1.45 1.27
CA LEU A 224 7.29 -1.81 2.62
C LEU A 224 7.49 -0.66 3.61
N GLY A 225 8.67 -0.04 3.61
CA GLY A 225 8.97 1.08 4.50
C GLY A 225 8.10 2.30 4.23
N PHE A 226 7.98 2.70 2.97
CA PHE A 226 7.16 3.84 2.57
C PHE A 226 5.68 3.63 2.92
N HIS A 227 5.12 2.49 2.55
CA HIS A 227 3.70 2.22 2.75
C HIS A 227 3.35 2.10 4.24
N ALA A 228 4.19 1.41 5.02
CA ALA A 228 4.03 1.36 6.47
C ALA A 228 4.08 2.76 7.10
N ALA A 229 5.02 3.62 6.69
CA ALA A 229 5.07 5.01 7.16
C ALA A 229 3.80 5.79 6.78
N ASN A 230 3.34 5.65 5.54
CA ASN A 230 2.16 6.35 5.05
C ASN A 230 0.96 6.07 5.94
N ASN A 231 0.67 4.80 6.19
CA ASN A 231 -0.53 4.39 6.91
C ASN A 231 -0.36 4.57 8.42
N LEU A 232 0.81 4.29 8.98
CA LEU A 232 1.04 4.38 10.42
C LEU A 232 1.07 5.83 10.90
N VAL A 233 1.74 6.72 10.16
CA VAL A 233 1.75 8.15 10.53
C VAL A 233 0.38 8.75 10.35
N THR A 234 -0.33 8.44 9.24
CA THR A 234 -1.71 8.92 9.05
C THR A 234 -2.61 8.48 10.19
N ALA A 235 -2.65 7.17 10.50
CA ALA A 235 -3.50 6.64 11.57
C ALA A 235 -3.19 7.21 12.96
N LEU A 236 -1.94 7.61 13.25
CA LEU A 236 -1.57 8.15 14.56
C LEU A 236 -1.69 9.67 14.64
N LEU A 237 -1.45 10.39 13.54
CA LEU A 237 -1.28 11.83 13.57
C LEU A 237 -2.58 12.58 13.29
N VAL A 238 -3.34 12.19 12.27
CA VAL A 238 -4.54 12.92 11.81
C VAL A 238 -5.65 11.94 11.42
N THR A 239 -6.85 12.19 11.92
CA THR A 239 -8.07 11.51 11.50
C THR A 239 -9.09 12.51 10.97
N SER A 240 -10.08 12.02 10.23
CA SER A 240 -11.25 12.79 9.85
C SER A 240 -12.45 11.85 9.64
N GLU A 241 -13.66 12.37 9.84
CA GLU A 241 -14.92 11.64 9.65
C GLU A 241 -15.08 11.13 8.22
N TRP A 242 -14.52 11.83 7.23
CA TRP A 242 -14.62 11.46 5.82
C TRP A 242 -13.53 10.48 5.34
N THR A 243 -12.62 10.05 6.22
CA THR A 243 -11.53 9.13 5.88
C THR A 243 -11.84 7.69 6.26
N ALA A 244 -11.18 6.73 5.60
CA ALA A 244 -11.30 5.32 5.94
C ALA A 244 -10.72 4.99 7.34
N PHE A 245 -9.74 5.77 7.80
CA PHE A 245 -9.14 5.65 9.14
C PHE A 245 -9.71 6.69 10.10
N GLN A 246 -10.89 6.39 10.64
CA GLN A 246 -11.44 7.05 11.81
C GLN A 246 -10.79 6.47 13.06
N THR A 247 -9.87 7.20 13.71
CA THR A 247 -8.98 6.67 14.75
C THR A 247 -8.83 7.65 15.92
N ASN A 248 -8.37 7.14 17.07
CA ASN A 248 -7.96 7.94 18.23
C ASN A 248 -6.62 8.66 17.98
N SER A 249 -6.47 9.35 16.85
CA SER A 249 -5.26 10.08 16.45
C SER A 249 -5.06 11.36 17.28
N VAL A 250 -3.88 11.96 17.17
CA VAL A 250 -3.52 13.20 17.88
C VAL A 250 -4.40 14.39 17.46
N LEU A 251 -4.58 14.58 16.16
CA LEU A 251 -5.38 15.65 15.56
C LEU A 251 -6.62 15.08 14.88
N LYS A 252 -7.70 15.86 14.86
CA LYS A 252 -8.87 15.63 14.01
C LYS A 252 -9.00 16.79 13.03
N GLU A 253 -8.96 16.50 11.74
CA GLU A 253 -9.28 17.48 10.71
C GLU A 253 -10.81 17.62 10.63
N VAL A 254 -11.32 18.85 10.74
CA VAL A 254 -12.76 19.14 10.79
C VAL A 254 -13.28 19.83 9.54
N THR A 255 -12.40 20.08 8.57
CA THR A 255 -12.77 20.65 7.27
C THR A 255 -13.15 19.59 6.26
N GLU A 256 -14.08 19.95 5.39
CA GLU A 256 -14.41 19.15 4.21
C GLU A 256 -13.23 19.18 3.22
N PRO A 257 -12.86 18.03 2.62
CA PRO A 257 -11.71 17.97 1.74
C PRO A 257 -12.06 18.61 0.41
N GLN A 258 -11.12 19.38 -0.14
CA GLN A 258 -11.27 19.94 -1.48
C GLN A 258 -10.48 19.10 -2.48
N ALA A 259 -11.19 18.53 -3.46
CA ALA A 259 -10.56 17.91 -4.61
C ALA A 259 -9.81 18.97 -5.42
N GLY A 260 -8.49 18.82 -5.54
CA GLY A 260 -7.68 19.85 -6.18
C GLY A 260 -6.24 19.44 -6.41
N ILE A 261 -5.38 20.45 -6.57
CA ILE A 261 -3.97 20.24 -6.91
C ILE A 261 -3.22 19.43 -5.84
N SER A 262 -3.68 19.48 -4.58
CA SER A 262 -3.15 18.70 -3.46
C SER A 262 -3.19 17.18 -3.68
N ILE A 263 -4.16 16.67 -4.45
CA ILE A 263 -4.25 15.23 -4.80
C ILE A 263 -3.19 14.84 -5.83
N VAL A 264 -2.95 15.71 -6.81
CA VAL A 264 -2.06 15.43 -7.95
C VAL A 264 -0.60 15.75 -7.60
N PHE A 265 -0.38 16.71 -6.71
CA PHE A 265 0.93 17.21 -6.33
C PHE A 265 1.88 16.13 -5.80
N PRO A 266 1.48 15.20 -4.90
CA PRO A 266 2.33 14.09 -4.49
C PRO A 266 2.80 13.24 -5.67
N VAL A 267 1.91 12.94 -6.62
CA VAL A 267 2.20 12.05 -7.75
C VAL A 267 3.13 12.70 -8.77
N VAL A 268 2.96 14.00 -9.03
CA VAL A 268 3.70 14.71 -10.09
C VAL A 268 4.99 15.34 -9.59
N ILE A 269 5.10 15.67 -8.30
CA ILE A 269 6.25 16.37 -7.73
C ILE A 269 6.97 15.52 -6.69
N ILE A 270 6.27 15.10 -5.64
CA ILE A 270 6.91 14.47 -4.47
C ILE A 270 7.45 13.08 -4.81
N PHE A 271 6.66 12.22 -5.47
CA PHE A 271 7.09 10.88 -5.85
C PHE A 271 8.25 10.89 -6.83
N PRO A 272 8.30 11.74 -7.88
CA PRO A 272 9.50 11.91 -8.70
C PRO A 272 10.74 12.37 -7.92
N ILE A 273 10.60 13.26 -6.93
CA ILE A 273 11.71 13.66 -6.05
C ILE A 273 12.19 12.45 -5.23
N LEU A 274 11.28 11.67 -4.65
CA LEU A 274 11.65 10.45 -3.91
C LEU A 274 12.31 9.42 -4.81
N LEU A 275 11.81 9.22 -6.04
CA LEU A 275 12.44 8.36 -7.05
C LEU A 275 13.87 8.82 -7.33
N PHE A 276 14.10 10.13 -7.47
CA PHE A 276 15.44 10.68 -7.65
C PHE A 276 16.34 10.41 -6.43
N ILE A 277 15.84 10.65 -5.21
CA ILE A 277 16.59 10.40 -3.97
C ILE A 277 16.98 8.93 -3.86
N PHE A 278 16.04 8.00 -4.07
CA PHE A 278 16.30 6.56 -4.03
C PHE A 278 17.25 6.11 -5.13
N SER A 279 17.08 6.64 -6.34
CA SER A 279 17.97 6.40 -7.48
C SER A 279 19.41 6.78 -7.16
N LYS A 280 19.62 7.97 -6.57
CA LYS A 280 20.96 8.43 -6.18
C LYS A 280 21.54 7.63 -5.02
N LYS A 281 20.75 7.41 -3.96
CA LYS A 281 21.21 6.69 -2.76
C LYS A 281 21.60 5.24 -3.08
N TYR A 282 20.77 4.54 -3.85
CA TYR A 282 20.94 3.13 -4.16
C TYR A 282 21.53 2.87 -5.55
N LYS A 283 22.01 3.92 -6.21
CA LYS A 283 22.73 3.88 -7.49
C LYS A 283 21.99 3.13 -8.57
N TRP A 284 20.69 3.39 -8.71
CA TRP A 284 19.87 2.75 -9.73
C TRP A 284 20.31 3.15 -11.14
N HIS A 285 20.41 2.16 -12.01
CA HIS A 285 20.72 2.31 -13.42
C HIS A 285 19.78 1.45 -14.28
N ASN A 286 19.88 1.56 -15.60
CA ASN A 286 19.12 0.78 -16.59
C ASN A 286 17.59 0.86 -16.45
N TRP A 287 17.04 2.05 -16.20
CA TRP A 287 15.60 2.29 -16.03
C TRP A 287 14.74 1.67 -17.14
N LYS A 288 15.14 1.82 -18.40
CA LYS A 288 14.41 1.25 -19.54
C LYS A 288 14.31 -0.27 -19.43
N GLU A 289 15.41 -0.95 -19.13
CA GLU A 289 15.46 -2.40 -18.96
C GLU A 289 14.61 -2.85 -17.76
N LYS A 290 14.75 -2.17 -16.62
CA LYS A 290 14.07 -2.53 -15.36
C LYS A 290 12.56 -2.25 -15.36
N LEU A 291 12.08 -1.28 -16.13
CA LEU A 291 10.65 -0.93 -16.16
C LEU A 291 9.93 -1.46 -17.41
N THR A 292 10.60 -1.47 -18.56
CA THR A 292 9.98 -1.79 -19.86
C THR A 292 10.64 -2.97 -20.58
N GLY A 293 11.75 -3.49 -20.06
CA GLY A 293 12.46 -4.63 -20.65
C GLY A 293 11.67 -5.94 -20.57
N LYS A 294 11.99 -6.87 -21.47
CA LYS A 294 11.41 -8.22 -21.49
C LYS A 294 11.92 -9.06 -20.32
N VAL A 295 11.05 -9.88 -19.76
CA VAL A 295 11.43 -10.86 -18.73
C VAL A 295 12.06 -12.07 -19.42
N VAL A 296 13.33 -12.31 -19.13
CA VAL A 296 14.11 -13.39 -19.76
C VAL A 296 14.21 -14.55 -18.78
N LEU A 297 13.50 -15.64 -19.07
CA LEU A 297 13.47 -16.77 -18.16
C LEU A 297 14.78 -17.57 -18.23
N PRO A 298 15.33 -17.98 -17.08
CA PRO A 298 16.56 -18.74 -17.04
C PRO A 298 16.38 -20.11 -17.70
N THR A 299 17.42 -20.57 -18.41
CA THR A 299 17.44 -21.89 -19.08
C THR A 299 17.74 -23.05 -18.12
N HIS A 300 18.19 -22.75 -16.89
CA HIS A 300 18.50 -23.70 -15.83
C HIS A 300 17.92 -23.23 -14.48
N GLU A 301 17.63 -24.16 -13.57
CA GLU A 301 17.08 -23.85 -12.23
C GLU A 301 18.07 -23.03 -11.40
N ILE A 302 17.59 -21.97 -10.75
CA ILE A 302 18.35 -21.17 -9.78
C ILE A 302 17.91 -21.65 -8.39
N TYR A 303 18.75 -22.44 -7.72
CA TYR A 303 18.54 -22.88 -6.34
C TYR A 303 18.96 -21.82 -5.32
#